data_AF-A0A7S4VUE4-F1
#
_entry.id   AF-A0A7S4VUE4-F1
#
_cell.length_a   1.000
_cell.length_b   1.000
_cell.length_c   1.000
_cell.angle_alpha   90.00
_cell.angle_beta   90.00
_cell.angle_gamma   90.00
#
_symmetry.space_group_name_H-M   'P 1'
#
loop_
_entity.id
_entity.type
_entity.pdbx_description
1 polymer ?
#
loop_
_entity_poly.entity_id
_entity_poly.type
_entity_poly.pdbx_seq_one_letter_code
_entity_poly.pdbx_strand_id
1 'polypeptide(L)'
;MKSSLLAVAALIAAAASPCTAFVPNVSPLARQSSPSFSLGGRRHRHQPRSSLVMRDFPKPNLEDTDNYRFAETMSTSFKTSLKITDPSQKKKVAIIGGGLSGLACAKYLSDAGHEPIVYEARDVLGGKVSAWQDEDGDWIETGLHIFFGAYPNMMNMFAELGIHDRLQWKIHQMIFAMQELPGEFTTFDFIPGIPAPFNFGLAILMNQKMLTLAEKIQTAPPLLPMLIEGQPFIDAQDELSVTDFMRKYGMPERINEEVFIAMAKALDFIDPDKLSMTVVLTAMNRFLNESNGLQMAFLDGNQPDRLCEPMVKHIEARGGTVRTSAPIKEIVTNDDGTVKHLLLRSGEKIVADEYISAMPVDIVKRMVPQKWQNMPYFRQFDELEGIPVINLHMWFDRKLKAVDHLCFSRSPLLSVYADMSVTCKEYADEDASMLELVFAPCSPLAGGNTNWISKSDEEIIDATMGELARLFPTEIAADDKWPATSEQGPGGQAKLRKYAVVKVPRSVYAAIPGEYMH
;
A
#
# COMPACT_ATOMS: atom_id res chain seq x y z
N MET A 1 1.58 -17.92 24.46
CA MET A 1 1.23 -16.53 24.08
C MET A 1 0.94 -15.64 25.27
N LYS A 2 -0.09 -15.86 26.10
CA LYS A 2 -0.41 -14.98 27.26
C LYS A 2 0.78 -14.76 28.23
N SER A 3 1.57 -15.79 28.52
CA SER A 3 2.79 -15.70 29.35
C SER A 3 3.92 -14.89 28.70
N SER A 4 4.03 -14.91 27.37
CA SER A 4 5.03 -14.18 26.59
C SER A 4 4.65 -12.70 26.42
N LEU A 5 3.35 -12.41 26.34
CA LEU A 5 2.78 -11.04 26.31
C LEU A 5 2.96 -10.32 27.65
N LEU A 6 2.78 -11.02 28.78
CA LEU A 6 3.14 -10.48 30.09
C LEU A 6 4.64 -10.18 30.20
N ALA A 7 5.51 -10.93 29.52
CA ALA A 7 6.94 -10.67 29.50
C ALA A 7 7.29 -9.39 28.72
N VAL A 8 6.57 -9.06 27.64
CA VAL A 8 6.70 -7.78 26.91
C VAL A 8 6.28 -6.62 27.79
N ALA A 9 5.12 -6.72 28.45
CA ALA A 9 4.64 -5.70 29.39
C ALA A 9 5.61 -5.53 30.58
N ALA A 10 6.18 -6.63 31.07
CA ALA A 10 7.20 -6.61 32.13
C ALA A 10 8.54 -6.03 31.67
N LEU A 11 8.95 -6.23 30.41
CA LEU A 11 10.18 -5.64 29.87
C LEU A 11 10.05 -4.12 29.72
N ILE A 12 8.89 -3.64 29.26
CA ILE A 12 8.56 -2.22 29.15
C ILE A 12 8.45 -1.59 30.56
N ALA A 13 7.88 -2.29 31.53
CA ALA A 13 7.80 -1.84 32.92
C ALA A 13 9.16 -1.89 33.66
N ALA A 14 10.02 -2.86 33.36
CA ALA A 14 11.35 -2.97 33.95
C ALA A 14 12.30 -1.86 33.48
N ALA A 15 12.13 -1.39 32.23
CA ALA A 15 12.82 -0.21 31.71
C ALA A 15 12.38 1.11 32.39
N ALA A 16 11.29 1.09 33.17
CA ALA A 16 10.75 2.24 33.90
C ALA A 16 11.19 2.32 35.39
N SER A 17 12.10 1.45 35.84
CA SER A 17 12.65 1.53 37.20
C SER A 17 13.82 2.52 37.27
N PRO A 18 13.85 3.47 38.23
CA PRO A 18 14.92 4.44 38.35
C PRO A 18 16.18 3.76 38.91
N CYS A 19 17.08 3.31 38.03
CA CYS A 19 18.41 2.87 38.45
C CYS A 19 19.27 4.09 38.78
N THR A 20 19.61 4.15 40.06
CA THR A 20 20.54 5.05 40.73
C THR A 20 21.84 5.27 39.96
N ALA A 21 22.26 6.53 39.96
CA ALA A 21 23.46 7.09 39.34
C ALA A 21 24.74 6.26 39.58
N PHE A 22 25.47 6.01 38.49
CA PHE A 22 26.90 5.72 38.52
C PHE A 22 27.63 6.85 37.80
N VAL A 23 28.41 7.61 38.54
CA VAL A 23 29.27 8.70 38.05
C VAL A 23 30.65 8.11 37.73
N PRO A 24 31.19 8.27 36.51
CA PRO A 24 32.61 8.10 36.28
C PRO A 24 33.32 9.47 36.26
N ASN A 25 34.38 9.51 37.05
CA ASN A 25 35.35 10.59 37.20
C ASN A 25 35.89 11.13 35.87
N VAL A 26 35.98 12.46 35.79
CA VAL A 26 36.74 13.21 34.78
C VAL A 26 38.15 13.48 35.32
N SER A 27 39.18 13.35 34.48
CA SER A 27 40.39 14.19 34.54
C SER A 27 41.15 14.20 33.20
N PRO A 28 41.90 15.28 32.88
CA PRO A 28 42.08 15.80 31.51
C PRO A 28 43.53 15.70 30.98
N LEU A 29 43.73 16.18 29.73
CA LEU A 29 44.98 16.49 28.97
C LEU A 29 45.09 15.63 27.68
N ALA A 30 45.48 16.10 26.49
CA ALA A 30 46.18 17.32 26.08
C ALA A 30 45.84 17.70 24.61
N ARG A 31 46.03 18.99 24.28
CA ARG A 31 46.03 19.58 22.93
C ARG A 31 47.10 18.96 22.03
N GLN A 32 46.82 18.82 20.73
CA GLN A 32 47.80 19.13 19.67
C GLN A 32 47.16 19.40 18.29
N SER A 33 47.36 20.65 17.84
CA SER A 33 47.60 21.18 16.48
C SER A 33 46.91 20.63 15.23
N SER A 34 46.19 21.55 14.58
CA SER A 34 45.73 21.60 13.19
C SER A 34 46.87 21.67 12.16
N PRO A 35 46.63 21.29 10.89
CA PRO A 35 47.35 21.87 9.76
C PRO A 35 46.44 22.65 8.79
N SER A 36 46.88 23.89 8.57
CA SER A 36 46.70 24.84 7.46
C SER A 36 45.88 24.45 6.22
N PHE A 37 44.94 25.34 5.88
CA PHE A 37 44.34 25.51 4.55
C PHE A 37 45.36 26.08 3.54
N SER A 38 45.35 25.54 2.31
CA SER A 38 45.91 26.21 1.13
C SER A 38 44.83 26.35 0.05
N LEU A 39 44.74 27.55 -0.52
CA LEU A 39 43.84 27.95 -1.60
C LEU A 39 44.48 27.59 -2.95
N GLY A 40 43.73 26.93 -3.85
CA GLY A 40 44.10 26.88 -5.26
C GLY A 40 43.49 25.71 -6.04
N GLY A 41 42.58 26.02 -6.97
CA GLY A 41 42.21 25.13 -8.08
C GLY A 41 40.71 24.91 -8.25
N ARG A 42 40.09 25.69 -9.15
CA ARG A 42 38.79 25.35 -9.76
C ARG A 42 38.96 24.05 -10.55
N ARG A 43 38.62 22.91 -9.93
CA ARG A 43 38.31 21.68 -10.65
C ARG A 43 36.80 21.64 -10.84
N HIS A 44 36.35 21.48 -12.09
CA HIS A 44 35.00 20.98 -12.36
C HIS A 44 34.86 19.66 -11.60
N ARG A 45 34.16 19.69 -10.46
CA ARG A 45 33.76 18.47 -9.76
C ARG A 45 32.74 17.79 -10.67
N HIS A 46 33.14 16.70 -11.32
CA HIS A 46 32.17 15.66 -11.66
C HIS A 46 31.38 15.36 -10.38
N GLN A 47 30.09 15.68 -10.38
CA GLN A 47 29.21 15.17 -9.33
C GLN A 47 29.33 13.64 -9.36
N PRO A 48 29.56 12.98 -8.21
CA PRO A 48 29.59 11.53 -8.17
C PRO A 48 28.21 11.02 -8.61
N ARG A 49 28.19 10.11 -9.59
CA ARG A 49 26.99 9.33 -9.96
C ARG A 49 26.39 8.72 -8.67
N SER A 50 25.07 8.71 -8.56
CA SER A 50 24.38 8.06 -7.43
C SER A 50 24.89 6.61 -7.31
N SER A 51 25.32 6.21 -6.12
CA SER A 51 25.79 4.83 -5.84
C SER A 51 24.63 3.90 -5.47
N LEU A 52 23.39 4.35 -5.67
CA LEU A 52 22.19 3.59 -5.36
C LEU A 52 21.99 2.52 -6.42
N VAL A 53 22.08 1.27 -5.99
CA VAL A 53 21.89 0.09 -6.84
C VAL A 53 20.71 -0.67 -6.29
N MET A 54 19.83 -1.13 -7.16
CA MET A 54 18.76 -2.06 -6.84
C MET A 54 19.31 -3.29 -6.11
N ARG A 55 18.68 -3.67 -5.02
CA ARG A 55 18.99 -4.84 -4.20
C ARG A 55 17.73 -5.66 -4.03
N ASP A 56 17.85 -6.94 -4.37
CA ASP A 56 16.84 -7.94 -4.09
C ASP A 56 17.26 -8.67 -2.82
N PHE A 57 16.41 -8.62 -1.78
CA PHE A 57 16.65 -9.34 -0.54
C PHE A 57 16.09 -10.76 -0.64
N PRO A 58 16.65 -11.72 0.11
CA PRO A 58 16.10 -13.07 0.13
C PRO A 58 14.62 -13.04 0.53
N LYS A 59 13.82 -13.87 -0.15
CA LYS A 59 12.42 -14.12 0.23
C LYS A 59 12.36 -14.44 1.74
N PRO A 60 11.54 -13.75 2.54
CA PRO A 60 11.33 -14.12 3.92
C PRO A 60 10.70 -15.51 4.04
N ASN A 61 10.94 -16.17 5.17
CA ASN A 61 10.19 -17.35 5.53
C ASN A 61 8.77 -16.93 5.95
N LEU A 62 7.79 -17.24 5.10
CA LEU A 62 6.37 -16.90 5.27
C LEU A 62 5.52 -18.16 5.45
N GLU A 63 6.01 -19.30 4.94
CA GLU A 63 5.35 -20.59 4.94
C GLU A 63 5.17 -21.17 6.35
N ASP A 64 6.01 -20.74 7.29
CA ASP A 64 5.96 -21.19 8.67
C ASP A 64 4.85 -20.51 9.50
N THR A 65 4.10 -19.55 8.95
CA THR A 65 3.00 -18.87 9.67
C THR A 65 1.68 -19.65 9.60
N ASP A 66 0.87 -19.55 10.66
CA ASP A 66 -0.46 -20.19 10.69
C ASP A 66 -1.40 -19.60 9.63
N ASN A 67 -1.28 -18.29 9.37
CA ASN A 67 -2.08 -17.59 8.35
C ASN A 67 -1.74 -18.09 6.93
N TYR A 68 -0.47 -18.33 6.64
CA TYR A 68 -0.06 -18.90 5.35
C TYR A 68 -0.64 -20.30 5.17
N ARG A 69 -0.49 -21.19 6.16
CA ARG A 69 -1.03 -22.57 6.11
C ARG A 69 -2.56 -22.61 6.02
N PHE A 70 -3.23 -21.69 6.69
CA PHE A 70 -4.68 -21.56 6.59
C PHE A 70 -5.13 -21.18 5.18
N ALA A 71 -4.49 -20.18 4.56
CA ALA A 71 -4.76 -19.79 3.18
C ALA A 71 -4.39 -20.89 2.17
N GLU A 72 -3.30 -21.62 2.41
CA GLU A 72 -2.89 -22.78 1.62
C GLU A 72 -3.94 -23.91 1.68
N THR A 73 -4.46 -24.21 2.87
CA THR A 73 -5.51 -25.21 3.06
C THR A 73 -6.78 -24.81 2.31
N MET A 74 -7.17 -23.54 2.41
CA MET A 74 -8.35 -23.00 1.73
C MET A 74 -8.21 -23.06 0.20
N SER A 75 -7.09 -22.59 -0.35
CA SER A 75 -6.82 -22.64 -1.79
C SER A 75 -6.72 -24.08 -2.32
N THR A 76 -6.09 -24.98 -1.58
CA THR A 76 -5.98 -26.41 -1.92
C THR A 76 -7.34 -27.12 -1.94
N SER A 77 -8.31 -26.67 -1.13
CA SER A 77 -9.67 -27.24 -1.11
C SER A 77 -10.34 -27.20 -2.49
N PHE A 78 -10.07 -26.17 -3.31
CA PHE A 78 -10.58 -26.06 -4.69
C PHE A 78 -10.08 -27.18 -5.60
N LYS A 79 -8.88 -27.71 -5.37
CA LYS A 79 -8.31 -28.82 -6.17
C LYS A 79 -8.66 -30.19 -5.60
N THR A 80 -9.24 -30.24 -4.41
CA THR A 80 -9.48 -31.46 -3.63
C THR A 80 -10.95 -31.60 -3.27
N SER A 81 -11.36 -31.14 -2.08
CA SER A 81 -12.71 -31.36 -1.54
C SER A 81 -13.82 -30.63 -2.30
N LEU A 82 -13.54 -29.48 -2.91
CA LEU A 82 -14.49 -28.71 -3.71
C LEU A 82 -14.41 -29.03 -5.20
N LYS A 83 -13.44 -29.85 -5.62
CA LYS A 83 -13.29 -30.21 -7.02
C LYS A 83 -14.44 -31.12 -7.44
N ILE A 84 -15.13 -30.73 -8.52
CA ILE A 84 -16.21 -31.56 -9.06
C ILE A 84 -15.66 -32.91 -9.53
N THR A 85 -16.42 -33.97 -9.27
CA THR A 85 -16.08 -35.35 -9.65
C THR A 85 -16.96 -35.89 -10.76
N ASP A 86 -18.15 -35.29 -10.96
CA ASP A 86 -19.09 -35.59 -12.03
C ASP A 86 -19.19 -34.39 -12.98
N PRO A 87 -18.97 -34.57 -14.30
CA PRO A 87 -19.19 -33.52 -15.30
C PRO A 87 -20.57 -32.85 -15.26
N SER A 88 -21.60 -33.55 -14.76
CA SER A 88 -22.95 -32.97 -14.60
C SER A 88 -23.02 -31.82 -13.57
N GLN A 89 -22.03 -31.74 -12.68
CA GLN A 89 -21.89 -30.67 -11.68
C GLN A 89 -21.13 -29.45 -12.22
N LYS A 90 -20.57 -29.54 -13.43
CA LYS A 90 -19.87 -28.41 -14.05
C LYS A 90 -20.86 -27.27 -14.23
N LYS A 91 -20.46 -26.08 -13.77
CA LYS A 91 -21.25 -24.85 -13.88
C LYS A 91 -20.50 -23.87 -14.74
N LYS A 92 -21.23 -23.18 -15.62
CA LYS A 92 -20.78 -21.98 -16.30
C LYS A 92 -21.04 -20.79 -15.40
N VAL A 93 -20.00 -20.03 -15.08
CA VAL A 93 -20.07 -18.92 -14.12
C VAL A 93 -19.66 -17.62 -14.80
N ALA A 94 -20.58 -16.65 -14.90
CA ALA A 94 -20.26 -15.33 -15.44
C ALA A 94 -19.75 -14.39 -14.34
N ILE A 95 -18.53 -13.89 -14.49
CA ILE A 95 -17.85 -13.03 -13.51
C ILE A 95 -17.70 -11.63 -14.11
N ILE A 96 -18.22 -10.61 -13.43
CA ILE A 96 -18.20 -9.22 -13.90
C ILE A 96 -17.05 -8.47 -13.25
N GLY A 97 -16.05 -8.08 -14.05
CA GLY A 97 -14.83 -7.37 -13.64
C GLY A 97 -13.57 -8.25 -13.66
N GLY A 98 -12.55 -7.78 -14.38
CA GLY A 98 -11.23 -8.42 -14.52
C GLY A 98 -10.14 -7.84 -13.62
N GLY A 99 -10.53 -7.34 -12.44
CA GLY A 99 -9.60 -7.01 -11.37
C GLY A 99 -9.13 -8.24 -10.60
N LEU A 100 -8.23 -8.05 -9.62
CA LEU A 100 -7.67 -9.17 -8.83
C LEU A 100 -8.74 -10.08 -8.22
N SER A 101 -9.85 -9.53 -7.70
CA SER A 101 -10.95 -10.33 -7.14
C SER A 101 -11.62 -11.23 -8.18
N GLY A 102 -11.88 -10.71 -9.38
CA GLY A 102 -12.53 -11.46 -10.46
C GLY A 102 -11.59 -12.52 -11.06
N LEU A 103 -10.32 -12.17 -11.27
CA LEU A 103 -9.31 -13.11 -11.75
C LEU A 103 -9.04 -14.22 -10.72
N ALA A 104 -8.96 -13.89 -9.42
CA ALA A 104 -8.78 -14.89 -8.37
C ALA A 104 -9.99 -15.83 -8.27
N CYS A 105 -11.21 -15.27 -8.33
CA CYS A 105 -12.44 -16.05 -8.38
C CYS A 105 -12.45 -17.04 -9.55
N ALA A 106 -12.13 -16.56 -10.77
CA ALA A 106 -12.04 -17.40 -11.95
C ALA A 106 -10.96 -18.48 -11.82
N LYS A 107 -9.76 -18.12 -11.32
CA LYS A 107 -8.67 -19.06 -11.07
C LYS A 107 -9.13 -20.21 -10.18
N TYR A 108 -9.72 -19.92 -9.01
CA TYR A 108 -10.14 -20.97 -8.08
C TYR A 108 -11.37 -21.76 -8.56
N LEU A 109 -12.32 -21.14 -9.26
CA LEU A 109 -13.42 -21.86 -9.91
C LEU A 109 -12.92 -22.83 -10.99
N SER A 110 -11.89 -22.42 -11.76
CA SER A 110 -11.25 -23.28 -12.75
C SER A 110 -10.48 -24.46 -12.11
N ASP A 111 -9.87 -24.24 -10.95
CA ASP A 111 -9.22 -25.30 -10.16
C ASP A 111 -10.23 -26.36 -9.67
N ALA A 112 -11.44 -25.91 -9.29
CA ALA A 112 -12.56 -26.77 -8.92
C ALA A 112 -13.26 -27.46 -10.10
N GLY A 113 -12.86 -27.15 -11.34
CA GLY A 113 -13.37 -27.78 -12.56
C GLY A 113 -14.60 -27.13 -13.17
N HIS A 114 -15.03 -25.95 -12.68
CA HIS A 114 -16.09 -25.16 -13.29
C HIS A 114 -15.59 -24.39 -14.53
N GLU A 115 -16.52 -23.74 -15.25
CA GLU A 115 -16.24 -22.92 -16.44
C GLU A 115 -16.48 -21.43 -16.15
N PRO A 116 -15.50 -20.73 -15.57
CA PRO A 116 -15.61 -19.30 -15.31
C PRO A 116 -15.37 -18.49 -16.59
N ILE A 117 -16.18 -17.45 -16.81
CA ILE A 117 -16.01 -16.47 -17.87
C ILE A 117 -15.97 -15.08 -17.26
N VAL A 118 -14.81 -14.44 -17.34
CA VAL A 118 -14.60 -13.07 -16.83
C VAL A 118 -14.92 -12.07 -17.94
N TYR A 119 -15.71 -11.05 -17.59
CA TYR A 119 -16.05 -9.92 -18.46
C TYR A 119 -15.47 -8.64 -17.88
N GLU A 120 -14.37 -8.16 -18.46
CA GLU A 120 -13.74 -6.88 -18.12
C GLU A 120 -14.22 -5.79 -19.06
N ALA A 121 -14.60 -4.64 -18.49
CA ALA A 121 -15.19 -3.54 -19.23
C ALA A 121 -14.16 -2.81 -20.10
N ARG A 122 -12.93 -2.64 -19.61
CA ARG A 122 -11.82 -1.99 -20.31
C ARG A 122 -11.06 -3.00 -21.18
N ASP A 123 -10.16 -2.48 -22.00
CA ASP A 123 -9.17 -3.25 -22.76
C ASP A 123 -7.99 -3.74 -21.91
N VAL A 124 -7.88 -3.28 -20.66
CA VAL A 124 -6.82 -3.63 -19.70
C VAL A 124 -7.36 -4.37 -18.46
N LEU A 125 -6.60 -5.36 -17.98
CA LEU A 125 -6.89 -6.14 -16.77
C LEU A 125 -6.34 -5.49 -15.49
N GLY A 126 -6.69 -6.05 -14.33
CA GLY A 126 -6.14 -5.65 -13.02
C GLY A 126 -7.01 -4.66 -12.25
N GLY A 127 -7.91 -3.93 -12.90
CA GLY A 127 -8.80 -3.01 -12.20
C GLY A 127 -7.98 -1.88 -11.55
N LYS A 128 -7.94 -1.83 -10.21
CA LYS A 128 -7.15 -0.85 -9.45
C LYS A 128 -5.64 -1.07 -9.51
N VAL A 129 -5.21 -2.24 -9.99
CA VAL A 129 -3.79 -2.52 -10.28
C VAL A 129 -3.47 -2.42 -11.78
N SER A 130 -4.34 -1.83 -12.61
CA SER A 130 -4.05 -1.73 -14.05
C SER A 130 -2.87 -0.80 -14.33
N ALA A 131 -2.14 -1.09 -15.40
CA ALA A 131 -1.09 -0.23 -15.95
C ALA A 131 -1.22 -0.16 -17.47
N TRP A 132 -0.74 0.91 -18.09
CA TRP A 132 -0.69 1.10 -19.54
C TRP A 132 0.57 1.84 -19.94
N GLN A 133 0.99 1.70 -21.20
CA GLN A 133 2.12 2.44 -21.73
C GLN A 133 1.69 3.77 -22.36
N ASP A 134 2.52 4.80 -22.22
CA ASP A 134 2.40 6.03 -23.00
C ASP A 134 3.05 5.89 -24.40
N GLU A 135 3.11 7.00 -25.15
CA GLU A 135 3.68 7.04 -26.50
C GLU A 135 5.19 6.77 -26.54
N ASP A 136 5.90 6.97 -25.42
CA ASP A 136 7.34 6.70 -25.30
C ASP A 136 7.61 5.23 -24.87
N GLY A 137 6.57 4.47 -24.53
CA GLY A 137 6.66 3.09 -24.04
C GLY A 137 6.87 2.98 -22.53
N ASP A 138 6.77 4.09 -21.79
CA ASP A 138 6.88 4.08 -20.33
C ASP A 138 5.57 3.64 -19.69
N TRP A 139 5.65 2.78 -18.67
CA TRP A 139 4.49 2.29 -17.94
C TRP A 139 3.96 3.32 -16.94
N ILE A 140 2.63 3.47 -16.93
CA ILE A 140 1.86 4.31 -16.00
C ILE A 140 0.89 3.39 -15.26
N GLU A 141 0.95 3.42 -13.93
CA GLU A 141 0.16 2.55 -13.05
C GLU A 141 -1.02 3.29 -12.42
N THR A 142 -2.09 2.55 -12.10
CA THR A 142 -3.25 3.13 -11.41
C THR A 142 -2.94 3.55 -9.97
N GLY A 143 -1.95 2.92 -9.34
CA GLY A 143 -1.54 3.15 -7.96
C GLY A 143 -0.16 2.54 -7.69
N LEU A 144 0.53 3.04 -6.68
CA LEU A 144 1.78 2.45 -6.18
C LEU A 144 1.44 1.27 -5.25
N HIS A 145 1.73 0.05 -5.67
CA HIS A 145 1.32 -1.17 -4.96
C HIS A 145 2.48 -1.85 -4.24
N ILE A 146 2.23 -2.27 -3.00
CA ILE A 146 3.21 -2.97 -2.16
C ILE A 146 2.64 -4.30 -1.70
N PHE A 147 3.46 -5.35 -1.81
CA PHE A 147 3.15 -6.67 -1.28
C PHE A 147 3.81 -6.83 0.09
N PHE A 148 3.02 -7.24 1.09
CA PHE A 148 3.50 -7.49 2.44
C PHE A 148 3.61 -8.98 2.71
N GLY A 149 4.58 -9.38 3.54
CA GLY A 149 4.68 -10.77 4.02
C GLY A 149 3.38 -11.31 4.63
N ALA A 150 2.64 -10.45 5.32
CA ALA A 150 1.34 -10.76 5.94
C ALA A 150 0.16 -10.88 4.95
N TYR A 151 0.40 -11.06 3.65
CA TYR A 151 -0.63 -11.28 2.62
C TYR A 151 -0.72 -12.76 2.22
N PRO A 152 -1.20 -13.67 3.10
CA PRO A 152 -1.08 -15.11 2.90
C PRO A 152 -1.77 -15.60 1.62
N ASN A 153 -2.95 -15.07 1.28
CA ASN A 153 -3.67 -15.44 0.06
C ASN A 153 -2.90 -15.04 -1.21
N MET A 154 -2.22 -13.89 -1.18
CA MET A 154 -1.41 -13.44 -2.31
C MET A 154 -0.13 -14.26 -2.41
N MET A 155 0.55 -14.52 -1.29
CA MET A 155 1.75 -15.37 -1.27
C MET A 155 1.46 -16.78 -1.78
N ASN A 156 0.31 -17.35 -1.39
CA ASN A 156 -0.17 -18.61 -1.97
C ASN A 156 -0.44 -18.47 -3.47
N MET A 157 -1.15 -17.43 -3.93
CA MET A 157 -1.41 -17.21 -5.36
C MET A 157 -0.11 -17.15 -6.19
N PHE A 158 0.90 -16.42 -5.72
CA PHE A 158 2.22 -16.34 -6.38
C PHE A 158 2.93 -17.70 -6.41
N ALA A 159 2.85 -18.48 -5.33
CA ALA A 159 3.43 -19.82 -5.26
C ALA A 159 2.71 -20.79 -6.21
N GLU A 160 1.37 -20.79 -6.23
CA GLU A 160 0.55 -21.66 -7.07
C GLU A 160 0.71 -21.40 -8.56
N LEU A 161 0.94 -20.15 -8.95
CA LEU A 161 1.22 -19.74 -10.33
C LEU A 161 2.70 -19.89 -10.70
N GLY A 162 3.57 -20.20 -9.74
CA GLY A 162 5.01 -20.35 -9.97
C GLY A 162 5.72 -19.04 -10.31
N ILE A 163 5.25 -17.91 -9.77
CA ILE A 163 5.76 -16.55 -10.09
C ILE A 163 6.33 -15.82 -8.85
N HIS A 164 6.65 -16.54 -7.79
CA HIS A 164 7.17 -15.97 -6.54
C HIS A 164 8.47 -15.17 -6.71
N ASP A 165 9.27 -15.46 -7.74
CA ASP A 165 10.50 -14.77 -8.13
C ASP A 165 10.25 -13.36 -8.70
N ARG A 166 8.99 -13.05 -9.06
CA ARG A 166 8.58 -11.71 -9.50
C ARG A 166 8.43 -10.70 -8.36
N LEU A 167 8.47 -11.15 -7.09
CA LEU A 167 8.45 -10.27 -5.93
C LEU A 167 9.87 -9.87 -5.53
N GLN A 168 10.17 -8.59 -5.68
CA GLN A 168 11.42 -7.97 -5.27
C GLN A 168 11.37 -7.53 -3.82
N TRP A 169 11.81 -8.42 -2.93
CA TRP A 169 11.80 -8.16 -1.49
C TRP A 169 12.82 -7.09 -1.13
N LYS A 170 12.40 -6.14 -0.29
CA LYS A 170 13.26 -5.09 0.24
C LYS A 170 13.73 -5.44 1.64
N ILE A 171 14.72 -4.69 2.12
CA ILE A 171 15.21 -4.83 3.49
C ILE A 171 14.05 -4.67 4.47
N HIS A 172 14.08 -5.40 5.58
CA HIS A 172 13.01 -5.31 6.56
C HIS A 172 13.12 -4.01 7.39
N GLN A 173 12.65 -2.91 6.80
CA GLN A 173 12.67 -1.56 7.37
C GLN A 173 11.40 -0.79 6.99
N MET A 174 11.07 0.22 7.78
CA MET A 174 10.16 1.28 7.36
C MET A 174 10.92 2.60 7.33
N ILE A 175 10.89 3.30 6.19
CA ILE A 175 11.67 4.53 5.95
C ILE A 175 10.74 5.73 5.89
N PHE A 176 10.96 6.70 6.77
CA PHE A 176 10.16 7.92 6.87
C PHE A 176 11.02 9.15 6.58
N ALA A 177 10.50 10.08 5.78
CA ALA A 177 11.11 11.40 5.62
C ALA A 177 10.90 12.24 6.88
N MET A 178 11.89 13.06 7.24
CA MET A 178 11.79 13.99 8.37
C MET A 178 11.13 15.30 7.92
N GLN A 179 10.13 15.77 8.67
CA GLN A 179 9.48 17.06 8.39
C GLN A 179 10.38 18.25 8.74
N GLU A 180 10.98 18.23 9.93
CA GLU A 180 11.80 19.32 10.45
C GLU A 180 13.23 19.37 9.87
N LEU A 181 13.67 18.29 9.21
CA LEU A 181 15.01 18.14 8.64
C LEU A 181 14.90 17.77 7.14
N PRO A 182 14.75 18.76 6.24
CA PRO A 182 14.62 18.52 4.81
C PRO A 182 15.75 17.65 4.25
N GLY A 183 15.40 16.64 3.45
CA GLY A 183 16.35 15.67 2.88
C GLY A 183 16.87 14.58 3.84
N GLU A 184 16.50 14.61 5.13
CA GLU A 184 16.83 13.53 6.07
C GLU A 184 15.72 12.48 6.17
N PHE A 185 16.14 11.23 6.39
CA PHE A 185 15.27 10.09 6.64
C PHE A 185 15.55 9.46 8.00
N THR A 186 14.55 8.78 8.54
CA THR A 186 14.63 7.94 9.74
C THR A 186 14.04 6.57 9.44
N THR A 187 14.52 5.54 10.14
CA THR A 187 14.11 4.16 9.90
C THR A 187 13.62 3.47 11.16
N PHE A 188 12.67 2.57 11.00
CA PHE A 188 12.36 1.52 11.97
C PHE A 188 12.95 0.23 11.44
N ASP A 189 13.99 -0.28 12.09
CA ASP A 189 14.77 -1.43 11.64
C ASP A 189 14.29 -2.72 12.32
N PHE A 190 13.92 -3.72 11.53
CA PHE A 190 13.50 -5.02 12.03
C PHE A 190 14.66 -6.00 11.98
N ILE A 191 15.30 -6.21 13.13
CA ILE A 191 16.52 -7.00 13.23
C ILE A 191 16.24 -8.49 12.97
N PRO A 192 16.98 -9.14 12.04
CA PRO A 192 16.82 -10.56 11.76
C PRO A 192 16.97 -11.44 13.01
N GLY A 193 16.12 -12.45 13.14
CA GLY A 193 16.14 -13.40 14.25
C GLY A 193 15.35 -12.99 15.49
N ILE A 194 14.85 -11.75 15.55
CA ILE A 194 13.95 -11.31 16.63
C ILE A 194 12.50 -11.63 16.21
N PRO A 195 11.75 -12.43 16.99
CA PRO A 195 10.39 -12.81 16.62
C PRO A 195 9.39 -11.69 16.86
N ALA A 196 8.27 -11.71 16.16
CA ALA A 196 7.12 -10.87 16.49
C ALA A 196 6.50 -11.25 17.86
N PRO A 197 5.97 -10.29 18.64
CA PRO A 197 5.96 -8.84 18.41
C PRO A 197 7.23 -8.11 18.91
N PHE A 198 8.25 -8.82 19.39
CA PHE A 198 9.45 -8.21 19.99
C PHE A 198 10.29 -7.40 19.00
N ASN A 199 10.32 -7.83 17.73
CA ASN A 199 10.98 -7.10 16.65
C ASN A 199 10.44 -5.68 16.49
N PHE A 200 9.11 -5.51 16.55
CA PHE A 200 8.43 -4.23 16.42
C PHE A 200 8.67 -3.33 17.63
N GLY A 201 8.56 -3.90 18.85
CA GLY A 201 8.90 -3.18 20.07
C GLY A 201 10.34 -2.69 20.08
N LEU A 202 11.29 -3.53 19.64
CA LEU A 202 12.69 -3.13 19.50
C LEU A 202 12.88 -2.04 18.46
N ALA A 203 12.24 -2.14 17.29
CA ALA A 203 12.33 -1.12 16.24
C ALA A 203 11.88 0.26 16.74
N ILE A 204 10.77 0.31 17.50
CA ILE A 204 10.30 1.55 18.14
C ILE A 204 11.32 2.06 19.16
N LEU A 205 11.87 1.19 20.01
CA LEU A 205 12.84 1.59 21.02
C LEU A 205 14.14 2.11 20.39
N MET A 206 14.61 1.50 19.30
CA MET A 206 15.83 1.88 18.58
C MET A 206 15.70 3.22 17.85
N ASN A 207 14.52 3.57 17.33
CA ASN A 207 14.33 4.84 16.63
C ASN A 207 14.47 6.05 17.58
N GLN A 208 15.48 6.91 17.39
CA GLN A 208 15.68 8.08 18.26
C GLN A 208 15.25 9.42 17.65
N LYS A 209 15.00 9.46 16.34
CA LYS A 209 14.73 10.72 15.62
C LYS A 209 13.25 11.10 15.61
N MET A 210 12.34 10.13 15.59
CA MET A 210 10.90 10.37 15.45
C MET A 210 10.20 10.48 16.81
N LEU A 211 10.52 9.60 17.75
CA LEU A 211 9.81 9.48 19.03
C LEU A 211 10.76 9.63 20.23
N THR A 212 10.37 10.45 21.20
CA THR A 212 11.05 10.52 22.49
C THR A 212 10.73 9.30 23.36
N LEU A 213 11.57 9.00 24.35
CA LEU A 213 11.34 7.87 25.26
C LEU A 213 10.02 8.02 26.05
N ALA A 214 9.67 9.24 26.46
CA ALA A 214 8.43 9.50 27.19
C ALA A 214 7.20 9.18 26.33
N GLU A 215 7.19 9.61 25.07
CA GLU A 215 6.10 9.34 24.14
C GLU A 215 5.95 7.85 23.83
N LYS A 216 7.07 7.11 23.73
CA LYS A 216 7.05 5.65 23.56
C LYS A 216 6.38 4.94 24.73
N ILE A 217 6.74 5.34 25.96
CA ILE A 217 6.16 4.75 27.19
C ILE A 217 4.67 5.09 27.29
N GLN A 218 4.26 6.29 26.92
CA GLN A 218 2.86 6.72 26.96
C GLN A 218 2.00 6.02 25.88
N THR A 219 2.60 5.69 24.72
CA THR A 219 1.90 5.05 23.59
C THR A 219 1.70 3.54 23.75
N ALA A 220 2.55 2.87 24.53
CA ALA A 220 2.47 1.41 24.65
C ALA A 220 1.19 0.89 25.35
N PRO A 221 0.74 1.43 26.51
CA PRO A 221 -0.42 0.90 27.23
C PRO A 221 -1.73 0.88 26.43
N PRO A 222 -2.09 1.93 25.66
CA PRO A 222 -3.28 1.93 24.80
C PRO A 222 -3.33 0.80 23.76
N LEU A 223 -2.16 0.28 23.34
CA LEU A 223 -2.05 -0.78 22.34
C LEU A 223 -1.98 -2.19 22.94
N LEU A 224 -1.77 -2.32 24.26
CA LEU A 224 -1.71 -3.62 24.94
C LEU A 224 -3.01 -4.43 24.84
N PRO A 225 -4.23 -3.85 24.97
CA PRO A 225 -5.47 -4.61 24.85
C PRO A 225 -5.61 -5.31 23.50
N MET A 226 -5.20 -4.68 22.40
CA MET A 226 -5.17 -5.31 21.06
C MET A 226 -4.34 -6.60 21.07
N LEU A 227 -3.17 -6.58 21.71
CA LEU A 227 -2.27 -7.73 21.78
C LEU A 227 -2.77 -8.85 22.70
N ILE A 228 -3.63 -8.53 23.68
CA ILE A 228 -4.12 -9.49 24.69
C ILE A 228 -5.48 -10.08 24.29
N GLU A 229 -6.39 -9.22 23.83
CA GLU A 229 -7.79 -9.54 23.53
C GLU A 229 -7.99 -9.88 22.04
N GLY A 230 -7.16 -9.32 21.14
CA GLY A 230 -7.25 -9.58 19.70
C GLY A 230 -8.46 -8.93 19.04
N GLN A 231 -9.06 -9.65 18.08
CA GLN A 231 -10.13 -9.13 17.21
C GLN A 231 -11.32 -8.49 17.96
N PRO A 232 -11.85 -9.05 19.07
CA PRO A 232 -12.96 -8.43 19.79
C PRO A 232 -12.67 -7.00 20.28
N PHE A 233 -11.44 -6.71 20.72
CA PHE A 233 -11.07 -5.35 21.11
C PHE A 233 -10.98 -4.44 19.89
N ILE A 234 -10.41 -4.94 18.79
CA ILE A 234 -10.24 -4.21 17.53
C ILE A 234 -11.60 -3.81 16.94
N ASP A 235 -12.56 -4.73 16.92
CA ASP A 235 -13.92 -4.50 16.42
C ASP A 235 -14.65 -3.46 17.28
N ALA A 236 -14.43 -3.47 18.59
CA ALA A 236 -15.04 -2.51 19.51
C ALA A 236 -14.51 -1.07 19.37
N GLN A 237 -13.46 -0.84 18.57
CA GLN A 237 -12.94 0.50 18.32
C GLN A 237 -13.49 1.15 17.05
N ASP A 238 -14.43 0.51 16.34
CA ASP A 238 -14.89 1.01 15.05
C ASP A 238 -15.60 2.36 15.13
N GLU A 239 -16.25 2.64 16.25
CA GLU A 239 -16.93 3.92 16.52
C GLU A 239 -15.97 5.10 16.78
N LEU A 240 -14.66 4.85 16.80
CA LEU A 240 -13.64 5.87 17.07
C LEU A 240 -12.79 6.13 15.84
N SER A 241 -12.62 7.41 15.51
CA SER A 241 -11.53 7.81 14.62
C SER A 241 -10.18 7.50 15.28
N VAL A 242 -9.10 7.41 14.50
CA VAL A 242 -7.73 7.25 15.03
C VAL A 242 -7.42 8.38 16.01
N THR A 243 -7.78 9.61 15.67
CA THR A 243 -7.53 10.78 16.54
C THR A 243 -8.36 10.70 17.84
N ASP A 244 -9.62 10.27 17.77
CA ASP A 244 -10.47 10.15 18.97
C ASP A 244 -10.05 8.98 19.87
N PHE A 245 -9.60 7.88 19.30
CA PHE A 245 -8.96 6.80 20.06
C PHE A 245 -7.72 7.32 20.81
N MET A 246 -6.83 8.02 20.12
CA MET A 246 -5.63 8.59 20.73
C MET A 246 -5.96 9.53 21.89
N ARG A 247 -6.94 10.42 21.73
CA ARG A 247 -7.41 11.32 22.80
C ARG A 247 -8.01 10.54 23.97
N LYS A 248 -8.89 9.57 23.69
CA LYS A 248 -9.55 8.74 24.71
C LYS A 248 -8.56 7.99 25.59
N TYR A 249 -7.49 7.47 24.99
CA TYR A 249 -6.48 6.67 25.69
C TYR A 249 -5.23 7.48 26.11
N GLY A 250 -5.25 8.81 25.95
CA GLY A 250 -4.20 9.70 26.41
C GLY A 250 -2.86 9.53 25.70
N MET A 251 -2.88 9.22 24.40
CA MET A 251 -1.67 9.17 23.58
C MET A 251 -1.17 10.60 23.26
N PRO A 252 0.16 10.83 23.16
CA PRO A 252 0.68 12.15 22.82
C PRO A 252 0.23 12.59 21.42
N GLU A 253 -0.21 13.84 21.28
CA GLU A 253 -0.73 14.40 20.02
C GLU A 253 0.31 14.34 18.89
N ARG A 254 1.59 14.58 19.22
CA ARG A 254 2.70 14.48 18.26
C ARG A 254 2.84 13.09 17.63
N ILE A 255 2.45 12.01 18.32
CA ILE A 255 2.46 10.66 17.71
C ILE A 255 1.49 10.57 16.53
N ASN A 256 0.38 11.32 16.59
CA ASN A 256 -0.61 11.35 15.52
C ASN A 256 0.03 11.95 14.26
N GLU A 257 0.66 13.12 14.44
CA GLU A 257 1.35 13.87 13.39
C GLU A 257 2.56 13.12 12.82
N GLU A 258 3.28 12.41 13.67
CA GLU A 258 4.52 11.73 13.31
C GLU A 258 4.31 10.36 12.64
N VAL A 259 3.35 9.58 13.13
CA VAL A 259 3.19 8.16 12.76
C VAL A 259 1.83 7.87 12.14
N PHE A 260 0.74 8.25 12.81
CA PHE A 260 -0.58 7.81 12.39
C PHE A 260 -1.11 8.53 11.15
N ILE A 261 -0.71 9.78 10.88
CA ILE A 261 -0.99 10.43 9.59
C ILE A 261 -0.40 9.60 8.43
N ALA A 262 0.86 9.20 8.56
CA ALA A 262 1.52 8.40 7.52
C ALA A 262 0.85 7.03 7.35
N MET A 263 0.45 6.39 8.45
CA MET A 263 -0.24 5.10 8.41
C MET A 263 -1.65 5.20 7.84
N ALA A 264 -2.43 6.20 8.23
CA ALA A 264 -3.78 6.42 7.74
C ALA A 264 -3.81 6.69 6.23
N LYS A 265 -2.94 7.61 5.77
CA LYS A 265 -2.79 7.91 4.35
C LYS A 265 -2.24 6.74 3.53
N ALA A 266 -1.42 5.86 4.12
CA ALA A 266 -0.89 4.69 3.42
C ALA A 266 -1.91 3.56 3.29
N LEU A 267 -2.79 3.39 4.28
CA LEU A 267 -3.79 2.32 4.30
C LEU A 267 -5.05 2.65 3.52
N ASP A 268 -5.58 3.87 3.68
CA ASP A 268 -6.93 4.22 3.17
C ASP A 268 -7.01 5.62 2.52
N PHE A 269 -5.88 6.30 2.36
CA PHE A 269 -5.76 7.62 1.73
C PHE A 269 -6.53 8.75 2.43
N ILE A 270 -6.97 8.53 3.67
CA ILE A 270 -7.71 9.49 4.49
C ILE A 270 -6.91 9.93 5.71
N ASP A 271 -7.21 11.12 6.22
CA ASP A 271 -6.60 11.66 7.44
C ASP A 271 -7.10 10.94 8.72
N PRO A 272 -6.28 10.91 9.79
CA PRO A 272 -6.57 10.12 11.00
C PRO A 272 -7.75 10.64 11.83
N ASP A 273 -8.24 11.85 11.60
CA ASP A 273 -9.48 12.35 12.22
C ASP A 273 -10.74 11.75 11.60
N LYS A 274 -10.60 11.08 10.44
CA LYS A 274 -11.70 10.44 9.70
C LYS A 274 -11.58 8.93 9.58
N LEU A 275 -10.38 8.37 9.72
CA LEU A 275 -10.14 6.94 9.64
C LEU A 275 -10.62 6.23 10.91
N SER A 276 -11.38 5.15 10.76
CA SER A 276 -11.70 4.21 11.84
C SER A 276 -10.44 3.57 12.41
N MET A 277 -10.32 3.57 13.74
CA MET A 277 -9.18 2.97 14.43
C MET A 277 -9.09 1.45 14.20
N THR A 278 -10.19 0.79 13.87
CA THR A 278 -10.24 -0.64 13.55
C THR A 278 -9.33 -0.99 12.38
N VAL A 279 -9.22 -0.11 11.36
CA VAL A 279 -8.32 -0.32 10.21
C VAL A 279 -6.86 -0.35 10.65
N VAL A 280 -6.46 0.64 11.45
CA VAL A 280 -5.10 0.78 11.98
C VAL A 280 -4.75 -0.40 12.88
N LEU A 281 -5.60 -0.73 13.85
CA LEU A 281 -5.37 -1.85 14.77
C LEU A 281 -5.37 -3.20 14.03
N THR A 282 -6.20 -3.37 13.00
CA THR A 282 -6.17 -4.59 12.17
C THR A 282 -4.84 -4.74 11.44
N ALA A 283 -4.34 -3.65 10.83
CA ALA A 283 -3.04 -3.63 10.18
C ALA A 283 -1.91 -3.93 11.18
N MET A 284 -1.89 -3.23 12.33
CA MET A 284 -0.92 -3.46 13.39
C MET A 284 -0.97 -4.90 13.91
N ASN A 285 -2.15 -5.45 14.18
CA ASN A 285 -2.32 -6.81 14.67
C ASN A 285 -1.78 -7.84 13.66
N ARG A 286 -2.04 -7.67 12.36
CA ARG A 286 -1.46 -8.55 11.33
C ARG A 286 0.07 -8.49 11.34
N PHE A 287 0.63 -7.28 11.39
CA PHE A 287 2.06 -7.04 11.40
C PHE A 287 2.78 -7.51 12.67
N LEU A 288 2.10 -7.46 13.82
CA LEU A 288 2.64 -7.85 15.12
C LEU A 288 2.55 -9.36 15.40
N ASN A 289 1.80 -10.11 14.59
CA ASN A 289 1.68 -11.56 14.74
C ASN A 289 2.66 -12.34 13.85
N GLU A 290 3.30 -11.72 12.86
CA GLU A 290 4.19 -12.38 11.91
C GLU A 290 5.57 -11.72 11.83
N SER A 291 6.64 -12.45 12.12
CA SER A 291 8.01 -11.92 12.19
C SER A 291 8.49 -11.22 10.93
N ASN A 292 7.98 -11.61 9.75
CA ASN A 292 8.28 -11.00 8.45
C ASN A 292 7.04 -10.32 7.83
N GLY A 293 5.97 -10.14 8.60
CA GLY A 293 4.68 -9.65 8.09
C GLY A 293 4.76 -8.24 7.49
N LEU A 294 5.66 -7.40 8.01
CA LEU A 294 5.92 -6.03 7.56
C LEU A 294 6.95 -5.91 6.44
N GLN A 295 7.65 -6.99 6.09
CA GLN A 295 8.62 -6.92 5.01
C GLN A 295 7.87 -6.65 3.70
N MET A 296 8.39 -5.69 2.93
CA MET A 296 7.76 -5.18 1.73
C MET A 296 8.42 -5.78 0.49
N ALA A 297 7.63 -5.99 -0.55
CA ALA A 297 8.09 -6.33 -1.88
C ALA A 297 7.39 -5.48 -2.95
N PHE A 298 8.15 -5.16 -4.00
CA PHE A 298 7.63 -4.61 -5.25
C PHE A 298 7.43 -5.74 -6.26
N LEU A 299 6.51 -5.59 -7.20
CA LEU A 299 6.48 -6.46 -8.37
C LEU A 299 7.62 -6.07 -9.30
N ASP A 300 8.18 -7.03 -10.03
CA ASP A 300 9.32 -6.82 -10.92
C ASP A 300 9.00 -6.12 -12.25
N GLY A 301 7.78 -5.62 -12.40
CA GLY A 301 7.26 -4.90 -13.54
C GLY A 301 5.76 -4.66 -13.42
N ASN A 302 5.14 -4.31 -14.55
CA ASN A 302 3.72 -3.93 -14.62
C ASN A 302 2.77 -5.06 -14.19
N GLN A 303 1.72 -4.74 -13.43
CA GLN A 303 0.83 -5.77 -12.88
C GLN A 303 -0.02 -6.53 -13.93
N PRO A 304 -0.47 -5.93 -15.05
CA PRO A 304 -1.15 -6.66 -16.11
C PRO A 304 -0.34 -7.87 -16.61
N ASP A 305 0.93 -7.68 -16.96
CA ASP A 305 1.77 -8.74 -17.53
C ASP A 305 2.39 -9.62 -16.44
N ARG A 306 2.84 -8.99 -15.35
CA ARG A 306 3.62 -9.67 -14.32
C ARG A 306 2.75 -10.43 -13.31
N LEU A 307 1.46 -10.11 -13.18
CA LEU A 307 0.53 -10.78 -12.27
C LEU A 307 -0.76 -11.26 -12.94
N CYS A 308 -1.46 -10.39 -13.69
CA CYS A 308 -2.78 -10.73 -14.23
C CYS A 308 -2.67 -11.77 -15.36
N GLU A 309 -1.71 -11.64 -16.27
CA GLU A 309 -1.52 -12.56 -17.39
C GLU A 309 -1.24 -14.02 -16.94
N PRO A 310 -0.39 -14.30 -15.93
CA PRO A 310 -0.31 -15.64 -15.32
C PRO A 310 -1.65 -16.20 -14.83
N MET A 311 -2.50 -15.38 -14.21
CA MET A 311 -3.84 -15.80 -13.78
C MET A 311 -4.72 -16.15 -14.99
N VAL A 312 -4.71 -15.33 -16.03
CA VAL A 312 -5.44 -15.58 -17.29
C VAL A 312 -4.99 -16.90 -17.91
N LYS A 313 -3.68 -17.11 -18.08
CA LYS A 313 -3.11 -18.34 -18.62
C LYS A 313 -3.55 -19.58 -17.81
N HIS A 314 -3.59 -19.46 -16.48
CA HIS A 314 -4.06 -20.55 -15.62
C HIS A 314 -5.54 -20.88 -15.81
N ILE A 315 -6.38 -19.85 -15.94
CA ILE A 315 -7.83 -19.95 -16.18
C ILE A 315 -8.11 -20.61 -17.53
N GLU A 316 -7.48 -20.10 -18.60
CA GLU A 316 -7.70 -20.58 -19.98
C GLU A 316 -7.19 -22.01 -20.17
N ALA A 317 -6.05 -22.37 -19.57
CA ALA A 317 -5.54 -23.74 -19.58
C ALA A 317 -6.48 -24.76 -18.93
N ARG A 318 -7.47 -24.29 -18.14
CA ARG A 318 -8.49 -25.11 -17.46
C ARG A 318 -9.89 -24.91 -18.04
N GLY A 319 -10.00 -24.30 -19.22
CA GLY A 319 -11.25 -24.14 -19.96
C GLY A 319 -12.12 -22.97 -19.51
N GLY A 320 -11.60 -22.07 -18.65
CA GLY A 320 -12.22 -20.76 -18.43
C GLY A 320 -11.93 -19.79 -19.57
N THR A 321 -12.50 -18.59 -19.51
CA THR A 321 -12.29 -17.55 -20.54
C THR A 321 -12.22 -16.18 -19.90
N VAL A 322 -11.36 -15.30 -20.43
CA VAL A 322 -11.28 -13.89 -20.01
C VAL A 322 -11.52 -13.00 -21.22
N ARG A 323 -12.55 -12.13 -21.15
CA ARG A 323 -12.96 -11.22 -22.22
C ARG A 323 -12.78 -9.78 -21.76
N THR A 324 -11.82 -9.06 -22.34
CA THR A 324 -11.70 -7.60 -22.21
C THR A 324 -12.62 -6.90 -23.21
N SER A 325 -12.78 -5.59 -23.07
CA SER A 325 -13.68 -4.75 -23.88
C SER A 325 -15.13 -5.27 -23.92
N ALA A 326 -15.58 -5.88 -22.82
CA ALA A 326 -16.88 -6.52 -22.68
C ALA A 326 -17.72 -5.88 -21.57
N PRO A 327 -18.01 -4.57 -21.63
CA PRO A 327 -18.73 -3.87 -20.58
C PRO A 327 -20.17 -4.37 -20.46
N ILE A 328 -20.54 -4.83 -19.27
CA ILE A 328 -21.93 -5.16 -18.93
C ILE A 328 -22.74 -3.85 -18.85
N LYS A 329 -23.87 -3.83 -19.55
CA LYS A 329 -24.83 -2.73 -19.56
C LYS A 329 -25.86 -2.88 -18.45
N GLU A 330 -26.37 -4.10 -18.26
CA GLU A 330 -27.52 -4.34 -17.38
C GLU A 330 -27.53 -5.78 -16.85
N ILE A 331 -27.97 -5.94 -15.59
CA ILE A 331 -28.31 -7.23 -15.00
C ILE A 331 -29.82 -7.43 -15.18
N VAL A 332 -30.22 -8.22 -16.17
CA VAL A 332 -31.64 -8.43 -16.49
C VAL A 332 -32.18 -9.54 -15.59
N THR A 333 -33.31 -9.28 -14.93
CA THR A 333 -33.94 -10.22 -13.98
C THR A 333 -35.17 -10.91 -14.57
N ASN A 334 -35.46 -12.10 -14.06
CA ASN A 334 -36.75 -12.78 -14.23
C ASN A 334 -37.82 -12.15 -13.33
N ASP A 335 -39.06 -12.61 -13.46
CA ASP A 335 -40.18 -12.10 -12.66
C ASP A 335 -40.03 -12.38 -11.17
N ASP A 336 -39.37 -13.48 -10.80
CA ASP A 336 -39.04 -13.84 -9.41
C ASP A 336 -37.84 -13.08 -8.83
N GLY A 337 -37.17 -12.25 -9.63
CA GLY A 337 -35.99 -11.47 -9.22
C GLY A 337 -34.67 -12.20 -9.39
N THR A 338 -34.64 -13.45 -9.85
CA THR A 338 -33.39 -14.15 -10.22
C THR A 338 -32.77 -13.53 -11.48
N VAL A 339 -31.47 -13.71 -11.69
CA VAL A 339 -30.80 -13.21 -12.91
C VAL A 339 -31.24 -14.04 -14.12
N LYS A 340 -31.77 -13.38 -15.14
CA LYS A 340 -32.14 -13.99 -16.43
C LYS A 340 -30.95 -14.08 -17.37
N HIS A 341 -30.23 -12.97 -17.52
CA HIS A 341 -28.99 -12.86 -18.29
C HIS A 341 -28.30 -11.54 -17.96
N LEU A 342 -27.00 -11.44 -18.29
CA LEU A 342 -26.31 -10.16 -18.39
C LEU A 342 -26.43 -9.63 -19.81
N LEU A 343 -26.70 -8.33 -19.97
CA LEU A 343 -26.70 -7.67 -21.27
C LEU A 343 -25.40 -6.87 -21.42
N LEU A 344 -24.58 -7.16 -22.44
CA LEU A 344 -23.41 -6.34 -22.77
C LEU A 344 -23.85 -5.06 -23.49
N ARG A 345 -22.99 -4.02 -23.47
CA ARG A 345 -23.23 -2.81 -24.28
C ARG A 345 -23.26 -3.10 -25.79
N SER A 346 -22.61 -4.17 -26.24
CA SER A 346 -22.69 -4.66 -27.62
C SER A 346 -24.10 -5.19 -28.01
N GLY A 347 -24.96 -5.45 -27.02
CA GLY A 347 -26.26 -6.09 -27.21
C GLY A 347 -26.24 -7.62 -27.04
N GLU A 348 -25.06 -8.23 -26.86
CA GLU A 348 -24.91 -9.65 -26.57
C GLU A 348 -25.56 -10.01 -25.22
N LYS A 349 -26.28 -11.14 -25.18
CA LYS A 349 -26.91 -11.67 -23.97
C LYS A 349 -26.11 -12.85 -23.43
N ILE A 350 -25.67 -12.75 -22.19
CA ILE A 350 -24.89 -13.79 -21.52
C ILE A 350 -25.77 -14.54 -20.54
N VAL A 351 -25.93 -15.83 -20.81
CA VAL A 351 -26.59 -16.78 -19.90
C VAL A 351 -25.51 -17.69 -19.30
N ALA A 352 -25.58 -17.86 -17.99
CA ALA A 352 -24.73 -18.69 -17.16
C ALA A 352 -25.57 -19.33 -16.05
N ASP A 353 -25.04 -20.38 -15.42
CA ASP A 353 -25.69 -21.06 -14.29
C ASP A 353 -25.59 -20.21 -13.02
N GLU A 354 -24.48 -19.49 -12.86
CA GLU A 354 -24.21 -18.59 -11.74
C GLU A 354 -23.62 -17.27 -12.23
N TYR A 355 -23.85 -16.20 -11.45
CA TYR A 355 -23.38 -14.85 -11.76
C TYR A 355 -22.68 -14.25 -10.54
N ILE A 356 -21.48 -13.70 -10.75
CA ILE A 356 -20.66 -13.10 -9.70
C ILE A 356 -20.30 -11.67 -10.11
N SER A 357 -20.55 -10.70 -9.23
CA SER A 357 -20.05 -9.34 -9.40
C SER A 357 -18.73 -9.19 -8.64
N ALA A 358 -17.65 -8.90 -9.36
CA ALA A 358 -16.36 -8.48 -8.81
C ALA A 358 -16.07 -7.00 -9.11
N MET A 359 -17.12 -6.22 -9.39
CA MET A 359 -17.04 -4.78 -9.64
C MET A 359 -16.82 -3.99 -8.35
N PRO A 360 -16.24 -2.77 -8.43
CA PRO A 360 -16.29 -1.80 -7.33
C PRO A 360 -17.73 -1.47 -6.94
N VAL A 361 -17.97 -1.16 -5.65
CA VAL A 361 -19.32 -0.93 -5.11
C VAL A 361 -19.99 0.26 -5.80
N ASP A 362 -19.23 1.31 -6.12
CA ASP A 362 -19.74 2.50 -6.81
C ASP A 362 -20.33 2.16 -8.18
N ILE A 363 -19.80 1.13 -8.84
CA ILE A 363 -20.30 0.65 -10.13
C ILE A 363 -21.49 -0.27 -9.93
N VAL A 364 -21.41 -1.24 -9.01
CA VAL A 364 -22.51 -2.19 -8.80
C VAL A 364 -23.77 -1.49 -8.28
N LYS A 365 -23.67 -0.44 -7.45
CA LYS A 365 -24.79 0.42 -7.01
C LYS A 365 -25.65 0.88 -8.18
N ARG A 366 -25.01 1.28 -9.28
CA ARG A 366 -25.68 1.79 -10.48
C ARG A 366 -26.30 0.68 -11.33
N MET A 367 -25.97 -0.56 -11.04
CA MET A 367 -26.40 -1.75 -11.78
C MET A 367 -27.37 -2.63 -10.98
N VAL A 368 -27.68 -2.28 -9.72
CA VAL A 368 -28.66 -2.98 -8.89
C VAL A 368 -30.02 -2.95 -9.61
N PRO A 369 -30.58 -4.10 -10.02
CA PRO A 369 -31.89 -4.19 -10.63
C PRO A 369 -32.99 -3.61 -9.73
N GLN A 370 -34.03 -3.04 -10.31
CA GLN A 370 -35.14 -2.44 -9.56
C GLN A 370 -35.76 -3.40 -8.51
N LYS A 371 -35.83 -4.70 -8.83
CA LYS A 371 -36.35 -5.73 -7.92
C LYS A 371 -35.50 -5.92 -6.66
N TRP A 372 -34.23 -5.53 -6.68
CA TRP A 372 -33.27 -5.73 -5.58
C TRP A 372 -33.13 -4.49 -4.68
N GLN A 373 -33.52 -3.31 -5.15
CA GLN A 373 -33.32 -2.03 -4.45
C GLN A 373 -33.89 -1.97 -3.03
N ASN A 374 -34.93 -2.76 -2.75
CA ASN A 374 -35.56 -2.81 -1.42
C ASN A 374 -35.06 -3.94 -0.52
N MET A 375 -34.18 -4.80 -1.02
CA MET A 375 -33.62 -5.89 -0.21
C MET A 375 -32.59 -5.30 0.77
N PRO A 376 -32.61 -5.70 2.06
CA PRO A 376 -31.71 -5.14 3.07
C PRO A 376 -30.23 -5.18 2.67
N TYR A 377 -29.78 -6.29 2.09
CA TYR A 377 -28.39 -6.46 1.63
C TYR A 377 -27.93 -5.39 0.64
N PHE A 378 -28.76 -5.03 -0.35
CA PHE A 378 -28.37 -4.05 -1.37
C PHE A 378 -28.52 -2.60 -0.91
N ARG A 379 -29.30 -2.34 0.15
CA ARG A 379 -29.41 -1.01 0.76
C ARG A 379 -28.16 -0.63 1.54
N GLN A 380 -27.49 -1.61 2.15
CA GLN A 380 -26.20 -1.40 2.83
C GLN A 380 -25.13 -0.83 1.90
N PHE A 381 -25.26 -1.01 0.58
CA PHE A 381 -24.32 -0.39 -0.35
C PHE A 381 -24.31 1.12 -0.18
N ASP A 382 -25.44 1.78 0.12
CA ASP A 382 -25.52 3.24 0.23
C ASP A 382 -24.53 3.82 1.27
N GLU A 383 -24.11 3.02 2.26
CA GLU A 383 -23.13 3.37 3.29
C GLU A 383 -21.68 3.28 2.80
N LEU A 384 -21.41 2.60 1.67
CA LEU A 384 -20.06 2.37 1.16
C LEU A 384 -19.69 3.37 0.05
N GLU A 385 -18.78 4.30 0.32
CA GLU A 385 -18.35 5.29 -0.68
C GLU A 385 -16.85 5.22 -0.97
N GLY A 386 -16.46 5.21 -2.25
CA GLY A 386 -15.03 5.22 -2.62
C GLY A 386 -14.35 6.57 -2.36
N ILE A 387 -13.16 6.53 -1.76
CA ILE A 387 -12.28 7.68 -1.52
C ILE A 387 -11.44 7.99 -2.76
N PRO A 388 -11.29 9.27 -3.13
CA PRO A 388 -10.42 9.66 -4.24
C PRO A 388 -8.94 9.56 -3.87
N VAL A 389 -8.14 9.11 -4.84
CA VAL A 389 -6.67 9.13 -4.78
C VAL A 389 -6.11 9.52 -6.14
N ILE A 390 -4.90 10.10 -6.14
CA ILE A 390 -4.16 10.41 -7.36
C ILE A 390 -2.82 9.68 -7.29
N ASN A 391 -2.45 9.00 -8.37
CA ASN A 391 -1.11 8.45 -8.54
C ASN A 391 -0.32 9.31 -9.54
N LEU A 392 0.92 9.64 -9.19
CA LEU A 392 1.79 10.51 -9.96
C LEU A 392 3.02 9.73 -10.40
N HIS A 393 3.38 9.88 -11.68
CA HIS A 393 4.61 9.33 -12.24
C HIS A 393 5.43 10.50 -12.76
N MET A 394 6.67 10.65 -12.30
CA MET A 394 7.49 11.83 -12.54
C MET A 394 8.90 11.42 -12.96
N TRP A 395 9.25 11.67 -14.23
CA TRP A 395 10.54 11.29 -14.81
C TRP A 395 11.50 12.47 -14.77
N PHE A 396 12.65 12.30 -14.11
CA PHE A 396 13.69 13.32 -13.98
C PHE A 396 14.83 13.07 -14.95
N ASP A 397 15.52 14.13 -15.38
CA ASP A 397 16.66 14.05 -16.31
C ASP A 397 17.97 13.52 -15.69
N ARG A 398 17.97 13.30 -14.37
CA ARG A 398 19.09 12.80 -13.59
C ARG A 398 18.63 11.77 -12.59
N LYS A 399 19.53 10.85 -12.24
CA LYS A 399 19.36 9.92 -11.13
C LYS A 399 19.42 10.66 -9.78
N LEU A 400 18.31 10.61 -9.04
CA LEU A 400 18.20 11.14 -7.69
C LEU A 400 18.83 10.16 -6.67
N LYS A 401 19.27 10.69 -5.52
CA LYS A 401 19.73 9.88 -4.38
C LYS A 401 18.54 9.43 -3.52
N ALA A 402 17.61 8.73 -4.16
CA ALA A 402 16.49 8.09 -3.50
C ALA A 402 16.94 6.88 -2.64
N VAL A 403 15.97 6.11 -2.16
CA VAL A 403 16.19 4.84 -1.46
C VAL A 403 15.63 3.70 -2.31
N ASP A 404 16.27 2.52 -2.27
CA ASP A 404 15.71 1.29 -2.83
C ASP A 404 14.66 0.71 -1.89
N HIS A 405 13.58 1.46 -1.69
CA HIS A 405 12.49 1.13 -0.78
C HIS A 405 11.26 1.99 -1.05
N LEU A 406 10.12 1.59 -0.48
CA LEU A 406 9.00 2.49 -0.22
C LEU A 406 9.39 3.51 0.85
N CYS A 407 9.07 4.78 0.63
CA CYS A 407 9.25 5.84 1.60
C CYS A 407 7.92 6.50 1.98
N PHE A 408 7.71 6.71 3.28
CA PHE A 408 6.62 7.52 3.81
C PHE A 408 7.04 8.99 3.78
N SER A 409 6.43 9.78 2.90
CA SER A 409 6.83 11.18 2.65
C SER A 409 6.58 12.12 3.84
N ARG A 410 5.63 11.74 4.70
CA ARG A 410 5.07 12.56 5.79
C ARG A 410 4.69 13.96 5.32
N SER A 411 4.22 14.06 4.09
CA SER A 411 3.78 15.30 3.48
C SER A 411 2.31 15.58 3.82
N PRO A 412 1.89 16.85 3.88
CA PRO A 412 0.47 17.18 3.89
C PRO A 412 -0.25 16.75 2.61
N LEU A 413 0.45 16.62 1.47
CA LEU A 413 -0.12 16.33 0.16
C LEU A 413 0.21 14.91 -0.35
N LEU A 414 1.37 14.38 0.02
CA LEU A 414 1.83 13.07 -0.40
C LEU A 414 1.68 12.03 0.72
N SER A 415 1.40 10.80 0.33
CA SER A 415 1.37 9.63 1.21
C SER A 415 2.73 8.92 1.12
N VAL A 416 2.80 7.83 0.35
CA VAL A 416 4.02 7.07 0.08
C VAL A 416 4.56 7.37 -1.32
N TYR A 417 5.86 7.15 -1.51
CA TYR A 417 6.50 7.22 -2.83
C TYR A 417 7.65 6.24 -2.94
N ALA A 418 8.07 5.96 -4.17
CA ALA A 418 9.26 5.16 -4.48
C ALA A 418 9.95 5.68 -5.75
N ASP A 419 11.28 5.51 -5.83
CA ASP A 419 11.98 5.64 -7.10
C ASP A 419 11.90 4.30 -7.83
N MET A 420 10.94 4.20 -8.73
CA MET A 420 10.62 2.98 -9.47
C MET A 420 11.75 2.55 -10.40
N SER A 421 12.58 3.50 -10.84
CA SER A 421 13.80 3.20 -11.60
C SER A 421 14.89 2.50 -10.76
N VAL A 422 14.65 2.34 -9.47
CA VAL A 422 15.51 1.62 -8.52
C VAL A 422 14.78 0.41 -7.94
N THR A 423 13.49 0.55 -7.61
CA THR A 423 12.77 -0.50 -6.88
C THR A 423 12.21 -1.59 -7.78
N CYS A 424 11.92 -1.30 -9.05
CA CYS A 424 11.29 -2.17 -10.03
C CYS A 424 12.24 -2.55 -11.20
N LYS A 425 12.43 -3.85 -11.47
CA LYS A 425 13.35 -4.37 -12.52
C LYS A 425 12.99 -3.90 -13.91
N GLU A 426 11.72 -3.97 -14.30
CA GLU A 426 11.26 -3.56 -15.63
C GLU A 426 11.42 -2.05 -15.88
N TYR A 427 11.38 -1.24 -14.82
CA TYR A 427 11.44 0.22 -14.93
C TYR A 427 12.84 0.78 -14.66
N ALA A 428 13.84 -0.09 -14.51
CA ALA A 428 15.19 0.28 -14.09
C ALA A 428 15.87 1.22 -15.10
N ASP A 429 16.45 2.30 -14.60
CA ASP A 429 17.26 3.27 -15.36
C ASP A 429 18.45 3.70 -14.50
N GLU A 430 19.68 3.58 -15.00
CA GLU A 430 20.89 3.92 -14.23
C GLU A 430 21.21 5.42 -14.23
N ASP A 431 20.77 6.14 -15.25
CA ASP A 431 21.14 7.55 -15.49
C ASP A 431 20.02 8.52 -15.09
N ALA A 432 18.77 8.05 -14.99
CA ALA A 432 17.61 8.85 -14.63
C ALA A 432 16.73 8.21 -13.55
N SER A 433 15.91 9.04 -12.88
CA SER A 433 14.92 8.60 -11.89
C SER A 433 13.50 8.70 -12.43
N MET A 434 12.65 7.75 -12.03
CA MET A 434 11.20 7.81 -12.17
C MET A 434 10.60 7.67 -10.78
N LEU A 435 10.04 8.75 -10.25
CA LEU A 435 9.34 8.73 -8.97
C LEU A 435 7.88 8.42 -9.20
N GLU A 436 7.38 7.40 -8.51
CA GLU A 436 5.95 7.13 -8.40
C GLU A 436 5.47 7.53 -7.00
N LEU A 437 4.42 8.36 -6.94
CA LEU A 437 3.96 8.97 -5.70
C LEU A 437 2.45 8.89 -5.55
N VAL A 438 2.00 8.48 -4.37
CA VAL A 438 0.60 8.56 -3.98
C VAL A 438 0.32 9.95 -3.43
N PHE A 439 -0.56 10.69 -4.09
CA PHE A 439 -1.04 11.99 -3.64
C PHE A 439 -2.36 11.79 -2.86
N ALA A 440 -2.31 12.04 -1.56
CA ALA A 440 -3.43 11.89 -0.64
C ALA A 440 -3.23 12.72 0.64
N PRO A 441 -4.30 13.30 1.21
CA PRO A 441 -5.71 13.20 0.79
C PRO A 441 -6.06 14.10 -0.41
N CYS A 442 -7.02 13.66 -1.22
CA CYS A 442 -7.40 14.34 -2.48
C CYS A 442 -8.67 15.19 -2.40
N SER A 443 -9.43 15.12 -1.29
CA SER A 443 -10.70 15.81 -1.16
C SER A 443 -11.05 16.10 0.31
N PRO A 444 -12.01 17.01 0.56
CA PRO A 444 -12.57 17.19 1.90
C PRO A 444 -13.14 15.91 2.51
N LEU A 445 -13.71 15.01 1.70
CA LEU A 445 -14.19 13.71 2.21
C LEU A 445 -13.03 12.92 2.83
N ALA A 446 -11.86 12.93 2.21
CA ALA A 446 -10.66 12.26 2.66
C ALA A 446 -9.86 13.01 3.76
N GLY A 447 -10.29 14.21 4.16
CA GLY A 447 -9.59 15.05 5.18
C GLY A 447 -8.82 16.24 4.61
N GLY A 448 -8.60 16.27 3.29
CA GLY A 448 -7.89 17.36 2.63
C GLY A 448 -8.71 18.65 2.51
N ASN A 449 -8.08 19.81 2.70
CA ASN A 449 -8.75 21.12 2.55
C ASN A 449 -9.04 21.52 1.10
N THR A 450 -8.52 20.78 0.12
CA THR A 450 -8.62 21.08 -1.31
C THR A 450 -9.14 19.87 -2.06
N ASN A 451 -10.03 20.12 -3.03
CA ASN A 451 -10.47 19.08 -3.98
C ASN A 451 -9.46 18.94 -5.13
N TRP A 452 -8.37 18.22 -4.88
CA TRP A 452 -7.28 18.02 -5.83
C TRP A 452 -7.70 17.25 -7.09
N ILE A 453 -8.72 16.39 -7.02
CA ILE A 453 -9.25 15.69 -8.20
C ILE A 453 -9.76 16.67 -9.27
N SER A 454 -10.32 17.80 -8.85
CA SER A 454 -10.83 18.84 -9.77
C SER A 454 -9.75 19.78 -10.32
N LYS A 455 -8.53 19.72 -9.80
CA LYS A 455 -7.42 20.58 -10.23
C LYS A 455 -6.84 20.12 -11.56
N SER A 456 -6.21 21.05 -12.28
CA SER A 456 -5.44 20.72 -13.47
C SER A 456 -4.22 19.87 -13.10
N ASP A 457 -3.72 19.10 -14.06
CA ASP A 457 -2.53 18.27 -13.84
C ASP A 457 -1.30 19.13 -13.53
N GLU A 458 -1.19 20.32 -14.15
CA GLU A 458 -0.12 21.28 -13.89
C GLU A 458 -0.14 21.82 -12.44
N GLU A 459 -1.32 22.14 -11.89
CA GLU A 459 -1.44 22.55 -10.48
C GLU A 459 -1.05 21.43 -9.51
N ILE A 460 -1.39 20.18 -9.82
CA ILE A 460 -1.03 19.02 -9.00
C ILE A 460 0.48 18.79 -9.04
N ILE A 461 1.08 18.89 -10.23
CA ILE A 461 2.52 18.71 -10.42
C ILE A 461 3.32 19.83 -9.78
N ASP A 462 2.90 21.09 -9.89
CA ASP A 462 3.58 22.21 -9.21
C ASP A 462 3.58 22.00 -7.68
N ALA A 463 2.43 21.69 -7.09
CA ALA A 463 2.33 21.38 -5.67
C ALA A 463 3.22 20.19 -5.26
N THR A 464 3.28 19.14 -6.09
CA THR A 464 4.13 17.97 -5.86
C THR A 464 5.61 18.32 -5.98
N MET A 465 6.00 19.16 -6.94
CA MET A 465 7.37 19.63 -7.11
C MET A 465 7.85 20.42 -5.89
N GLY A 466 6.98 21.21 -5.25
CA GLY A 466 7.29 21.85 -3.96
C GLY A 466 7.61 20.85 -2.84
N GLU A 467 6.80 19.80 -2.70
CA GLU A 467 7.05 18.72 -1.73
C GLU A 467 8.32 17.93 -2.06
N LEU A 468 8.58 17.65 -3.33
CA LEU A 468 9.81 17.00 -3.77
C LEU A 468 11.04 17.88 -3.51
N ALA A 469 10.92 19.19 -3.65
CA ALA A 469 11.99 20.14 -3.33
C ALA A 469 12.33 20.10 -1.83
N ARG A 470 11.35 19.85 -0.94
CA ARG A 470 11.60 19.58 0.49
C ARG A 470 12.25 18.21 0.74
N LEU A 471 11.81 17.18 0.01
CA LEU A 471 12.34 15.82 0.15
C LEU A 471 13.77 15.67 -0.42
N PHE A 472 14.10 16.45 -1.45
CA PHE A 472 15.37 16.40 -2.19
C PHE A 472 15.99 17.81 -2.36
N PRO A 473 16.25 18.53 -1.25
CA PRO A 473 16.58 19.97 -1.26
C PRO A 473 17.90 20.33 -1.94
N THR A 474 18.75 19.34 -2.21
CA THR A 474 20.05 19.54 -2.88
C THR A 474 20.08 19.02 -4.31
N GLU A 475 18.99 18.42 -4.80
CA GLU A 475 18.95 17.71 -6.09
C GLU A 475 17.92 18.30 -7.04
N ILE A 476 16.72 18.60 -6.55
CA ILE A 476 15.66 19.24 -7.33
C ILE A 476 15.98 20.71 -7.53
N ALA A 477 16.05 21.13 -8.79
CA ALA A 477 16.37 22.51 -9.15
C ALA A 477 15.23 23.45 -8.78
N ALA A 478 15.58 24.70 -8.44
CA ALA A 478 14.64 25.80 -8.54
C ALA A 478 14.31 25.99 -10.04
N ASP A 479 13.06 25.70 -10.40
CA ASP A 479 12.56 25.69 -11.77
C ASP A 479 11.45 26.73 -11.92
N ASP A 480 11.65 27.74 -12.78
CA ASP A 480 10.66 28.78 -13.03
C ASP A 480 9.33 28.24 -13.57
N LYS A 481 9.35 27.04 -14.20
CA LYS A 481 8.13 26.34 -14.64
C LYS A 481 7.30 25.85 -13.46
N TRP A 482 7.94 25.55 -12.33
CA TRP A 482 7.33 25.00 -11.12
C TRP A 482 7.64 25.92 -9.93
N PRO A 483 6.94 27.07 -9.81
CA PRO A 483 7.24 28.10 -8.81
C PRO A 483 7.27 27.59 -7.37
N ALA A 484 6.58 26.49 -7.05
CA ALA A 484 6.64 25.86 -5.73
C ALA A 484 8.05 25.37 -5.35
N THR A 485 8.97 25.21 -6.31
CA THR A 485 10.39 24.86 -6.06
C THR A 485 11.25 26.04 -5.62
N SER A 486 10.74 27.27 -5.71
CA SER A 486 11.51 28.52 -5.52
C SER A 486 12.08 28.73 -4.11
N GLU A 487 11.56 28.01 -3.12
CA GLU A 487 12.05 28.08 -1.73
C GLU A 487 13.37 27.32 -1.51
N GLN A 488 13.87 26.58 -2.50
CA GLN A 488 15.11 25.79 -2.38
C GLN A 488 16.34 26.48 -3.00
N GLY A 489 17.50 26.20 -2.40
CA GLY A 489 18.77 26.84 -2.78
C GLY A 489 19.25 26.48 -4.20
N PRO A 490 20.18 27.27 -4.78
CA PRO A 490 20.62 27.17 -6.19
C PRO A 490 21.44 25.90 -6.54
N GLY A 491 21.43 24.87 -5.68
CA GLY A 491 22.27 23.68 -5.78
C GLY A 491 21.67 22.52 -6.59
N GLY A 492 20.34 22.47 -6.73
CA GLY A 492 19.65 21.42 -7.47
C GLY A 492 19.88 21.53 -8.98
N GLN A 493 19.95 20.38 -9.66
CA GLN A 493 20.13 20.32 -11.11
C GLN A 493 19.10 19.44 -11.80
N ALA A 494 18.47 18.50 -11.08
CA ALA A 494 17.49 17.59 -11.67
C ALA A 494 16.25 18.38 -12.10
N LYS A 495 15.82 18.13 -13.34
CA LYS A 495 14.63 18.72 -13.94
C LYS A 495 13.62 17.65 -14.29
N LEU A 496 12.35 17.97 -14.09
CA LEU A 496 11.24 17.13 -14.51
C LEU A 496 11.13 17.15 -16.04
N ARG A 497 11.30 15.98 -16.67
CA ARG A 497 11.22 15.81 -18.14
C ARG A 497 9.78 15.63 -18.59
N LYS A 498 9.07 14.72 -17.92
CA LYS A 498 7.67 14.38 -18.19
C LYS A 498 6.98 13.89 -16.92
N TYR A 499 5.67 13.86 -16.96
CA TYR A 499 4.84 13.35 -15.88
C TYR A 499 3.54 12.74 -16.39
N ALA A 500 2.93 11.89 -15.57
CA ALA A 500 1.57 11.40 -15.75
C ALA A 500 0.78 11.54 -14.45
N VAL A 501 -0.46 12.04 -14.53
CA VAL A 501 -1.37 12.21 -13.40
C VAL A 501 -2.56 11.27 -13.58
N VAL A 502 -2.64 10.26 -12.73
CA VAL A 502 -3.73 9.27 -12.75
C VAL A 502 -4.71 9.59 -11.63
N LYS A 503 -5.90 10.07 -12.00
CA LYS A 503 -6.97 10.43 -11.06
C LYS A 503 -7.93 9.25 -10.88
N VAL A 504 -8.00 8.70 -9.68
CA VAL A 504 -8.92 7.61 -9.31
C VAL A 504 -9.98 8.17 -8.35
N PRO A 505 -11.12 8.66 -8.84
CA PRO A 505 -12.10 9.36 -8.01
C PRO A 505 -12.80 8.45 -6.98
N ARG A 506 -12.81 7.14 -7.22
CA ARG A 506 -13.40 6.10 -6.37
C ARG A 506 -12.43 4.94 -6.24
N SER A 507 -11.55 5.00 -5.25
CA SER A 507 -10.55 3.96 -4.98
C SER A 507 -11.03 2.99 -3.91
N VAL A 508 -10.38 2.96 -2.75
CA VAL A 508 -10.78 2.18 -1.57
C VAL A 508 -12.02 2.79 -0.94
N TYR A 509 -12.83 1.99 -0.24
CA TYR A 509 -13.99 2.53 0.47
C TYR A 509 -13.54 3.30 1.69
N ALA A 510 -14.21 4.40 1.98
CA ALA A 510 -13.95 5.21 3.15
C ALA A 510 -14.21 4.37 4.40
N ALA A 511 -13.17 3.98 5.13
CA ALA A 511 -13.34 3.30 6.41
C ALA A 511 -13.60 4.33 7.53
N ILE A 512 -14.77 4.96 7.48
CA ILE A 512 -15.20 5.98 8.45
C ILE A 512 -15.77 5.28 9.70
N PRO A 513 -15.60 5.86 10.90
CA PRO A 513 -16.15 5.29 12.12
C PRO A 513 -17.65 4.96 12.04
N GLY A 514 -18.00 3.75 12.49
CA GLY A 514 -19.38 3.24 12.50
C GLY A 514 -19.90 2.70 11.17
N GLU A 515 -19.11 2.77 10.08
CA GLU A 515 -19.48 2.25 8.75
C GLU A 515 -18.66 1.01 8.35
N TYR A 516 -17.63 0.60 9.12
CA TYR A 516 -16.70 -0.45 8.70
C TYR A 516 -17.13 -1.86 9.15
N MET A 517 -17.78 -1.98 10.31
CA MET A 517 -18.21 -3.27 10.88
C MET A 517 -19.69 -3.62 10.61
N HIS A 518 -20.43 -2.74 9.94
CA HIS A 518 -21.83 -2.91 9.55
C HIS A 518 -21.96 -3.20 8.05
#